data_AF-A0A534XFK9-F1
#
_entry.id   AF-A0A534XFK9-F1
#
_cell.length_a   1.000
_cell.length_b   1.000
_cell.length_c   1.000
_cell.angle_alpha   90.00
_cell.angle_beta   90.00
_cell.angle_gamma   90.00
#
_symmetry.space_group_name_H-M   'P 1'
#
loop_
_entity.id
_entity.type
_entity.pdbx_description
1 polymer ?
#
loop_
_entity_poly.entity_id
_entity_poly.type
_entity_poly.pdbx_seq_one_letter_code
_entity_poly.pdbx_strand_id
1 'polypeptide(L)' 'MIRSWRCRSGMTQEELARARGVTLSTFNRWENGRVLPSRLAWRELKEFSTKRSCPL' A
#
# COMPACT_ATOMS: atom_id res chain seq x y z
N MET A 1 0.95 6.41 7.71
CA MET A 1 0.93 6.92 6.31
C MET A 1 0.21 5.96 5.38
N ILE A 2 0.76 4.77 5.10
CA ILE A 2 0.16 3.79 4.17
C ILE A 2 -1.28 3.41 4.57
N ARG A 3 -1.53 3.11 5.85
CA ARG A 3 -2.89 2.79 6.37
C ARG A 3 -3.88 3.92 6.11
N SER A 4 -3.50 5.16 6.44
CA SER A 4 -4.36 6.33 6.28
C SER A 4 -4.71 6.56 4.81
N TRP A 5 -3.72 6.46 3.92
CA TRP A 5 -3.96 6.54 2.48
C TRP A 5 -4.86 5.41 1.97
N ARG A 6 -4.63 4.16 2.38
CA ARG A 6 -5.47 3.02 2.01
C ARG A 6 -6.93 3.25 2.44
N CYS A 7 -7.15 3.70 3.68
CA CYS A 7 -8.49 4.02 4.17
C CYS A 7 -9.16 5.13 3.35
N ARG A 8 -8.44 6.21 3.01
CA ARG A 8 -8.96 7.28 2.12
C ARG A 8 -9.25 6.78 0.71
N SER A 9 -8.52 5.77 0.26
CA SER A 9 -8.70 5.14 -1.07
C SER A 9 -9.86 4.13 -1.11
N GLY A 10 -10.50 3.86 0.04
CA GLY A 10 -11.63 2.93 0.16
C GLY A 10 -11.26 1.46 -0.05
N MET A 11 -9.98 1.08 0.12
CA MET A 11 -9.51 -0.28 -0.17
C MET A 11 -9.28 -1.09 1.10
N THR A 12 -9.52 -2.39 1.04
CA THR A 12 -9.07 -3.33 2.08
C THR A 12 -7.57 -3.62 1.96
N GLN A 13 -6.99 -4.20 3.00
CA GLN A 13 -5.58 -4.61 2.92
C GLN A 13 -5.40 -5.71 1.87
N GLU A 14 -6.35 -6.63 1.75
CA GLU A 14 -6.37 -7.73 0.79
C GLU A 14 -6.43 -7.25 -0.66
N GLU A 15 -7.32 -6.30 -0.96
CA GLU A 15 -7.46 -5.72 -2.30
C GLU A 15 -6.16 -5.04 -2.74
N LEU A 16 -5.57 -4.26 -1.85
CA LEU A 16 -4.34 -3.54 -2.13
C LEU A 16 -3.13 -4.46 -2.23
N ALA A 17 -3.05 -5.47 -1.35
CA ALA A 17 -2.00 -6.49 -1.40
C ALA A 17 -2.07 -7.28 -2.71
N ARG A 18 -3.26 -7.72 -3.13
CA ARG A 18 -3.49 -8.39 -4.42
C ARG A 18 -3.10 -7.49 -5.59
N ALA A 19 -3.48 -6.22 -5.57
CA ALA A 19 -3.14 -5.26 -6.62
C ALA A 19 -1.63 -4.95 -6.71
N ARG A 20 -0.87 -5.19 -5.63
CA ARG A 20 0.59 -5.03 -5.56
C ARG A 20 1.36 -6.34 -5.66
N GLY A 21 0.69 -7.49 -5.79
CA GLY A 21 1.37 -8.78 -5.84
C GLY A 21 2.11 -9.15 -4.55
N VAL A 22 1.67 -8.62 -3.40
CA VAL A 22 2.23 -8.96 -2.08
C VAL A 22 1.19 -9.66 -1.23
N THR A 23 1.63 -10.35 -0.18
CA THR A 23 0.71 -10.98 0.76
C THR A 23 0.06 -9.95 1.68
N LEU A 24 -1.13 -10.28 2.18
CA LEU A 24 -1.80 -9.51 3.24
C LEU A 24 -0.89 -9.28 4.44
N SER A 25 -0.16 -10.32 4.87
CA SER A 25 0.77 -10.26 6.00
C SER A 25 1.93 -9.28 5.77
N THR A 26 2.41 -9.16 4.53
CA THR A 26 3.43 -8.17 4.14
C THR A 26 2.88 -6.76 4.27
N PHE A 27 1.68 -6.53 3.74
CA PHE A 27 1.02 -5.23 3.82
C PHE A 27 0.70 -4.82 5.26
N ASN A 28 0.24 -5.76 6.09
CA ASN A 28 -0.02 -5.54 7.50
C ASN A 28 1.25 -5.13 8.26
N ARG A 29 2.42 -5.70 7.95
CA ARG A 29 3.70 -5.29 8.56
C ARG A 29 4.09 -3.86 8.16
N TRP A 30 3.84 -3.46 6.91
CA TRP A 30 4.10 -2.09 6.45
C TRP A 30 3.21 -1.08 7.15
N GLU A 31 1.91 -1.36 7.25
CA GLU A 31 0.96 -0.45 7.92
C GLU A 31 1.25 -0.25 9.41
N ASN A 32 1.77 -1.28 10.07
CA ASN A 32 2.14 -1.23 11.49
C ASN A 32 3.60 -0.84 11.72
N GLY A 33 4.36 -0.46 10.69
CA GLY A 33 5.76 -0.04 10.81
C GLY A 33 6.72 -1.15 11.26
N ARG A 34 6.31 -2.41 11.23
CA ARG A 34 7.16 -3.56 11.61
C ARG A 34 8.26 -3.81 10.57
N VAL A 35 7.98 -3.50 9.31
CA VAL A 35 8.91 -3.60 8.18
C VAL A 35 8.62 -2.44 7.24
N LEU A 36 9.66 -1.82 6.69
CA LEU A 36 9.48 -0.79 5.66
C LEU A 36 9.36 -1.44 4.27
N PRO A 37 8.50 -0.93 3.38
CA PRO A 37 8.50 -1.36 1.98
C PRO A 37 9.89 -1.15 1.35
N SER A 38 10.27 -2.04 0.43
CA SER A 38 11.49 -1.86 -0.37
C SER A 38 11.37 -0.61 -1.25
N ARG A 39 12.50 -0.12 -1.79
CA ARG A 39 12.50 1.01 -2.73
C ARG A 39 11.57 0.77 -3.94
N LEU A 40 11.53 -0.47 -4.44
CA LEU A 40 10.64 -0.87 -5.53
C LEU A 40 9.17 -0.80 -5.12
N ALA A 41 8.83 -1.42 -3.98
CA ALA A 41 7.47 -1.41 -3.46
C ALA A 41 6.97 0.02 -3.16
N TRP A 42 7.85 0.90 -2.66
CA TRP A 42 7.55 2.31 -2.48
C TRP A 42 7.25 3.03 -3.79
N ARG A 43 8.02 2.77 -4.85
CA ARG A 43 7.78 3.36 -6.18
C ARG A 43 6.43 2.91 -6.74
N GLU A 44 6.13 1.62 -6.67
CA GLU A 44 4.87 1.05 -7.16
C GLU A 44 3.66 1.58 -6.39
N LEU A 45 3.78 1.74 -5.07
CA LEU A 45 2.77 2.35 -4.22
C LEU A 45 2.50 3.80 -4.63
N LYS A 46 3.54 4.60 -4.85
CA LYS A 46 3.40 5.99 -5.34
C LYS A 46 2.75 6.05 -6.71
N GLU A 47 3.23 5.27 -7.68
CA GLU A 47 2.65 5.24 -9.03
C GLU A 47 1.18 4.83 -9.02
N PHE A 48 0.82 3.84 -8.23
CA PHE A 48 -0.58 3.43 -8.12
C PHE A 48 -1.46 4.50 -7.46
N SER A 49 -0.95 5.18 -6.44
CA SER A 49 -1.66 6.27 -5.78
C SER A 49 -2.02 7.38 -6.77
N THR A 50 -1.08 7.75 -7.64
CA THR A 50 -1.29 8.74 -8.71
C THR A 50 -2.30 8.26 -9.74
N LYS A 51 -2.23 7.00 -10.18
CA LYS A 51 -3.19 6.40 -11.12
C LYS A 51 -4.64 6.42 -10.62
N ARG A 52 -4.83 6.46 -9.30
CA ARG A 52 -6.15 6.50 -8.66
C ARG A 52 -6.60 7.91 -8.27
N SER A 53 -5.86 8.94 -8.66
CA SER A 53 -6.10 10.33 -8.24
C SER A 53 -6.14 10.50 -6.71
N CYS A 54 -5.45 9.63 -5.98
CA CYS A 54 -5.36 9.67 -4.52
C CYS A 54 -3.89 9.47 -4.13
N PRO A 55 -3.07 10.54 -4.07
CA PRO A 55 -1.65 10.43 -3.79
C PRO A 55 -1.36 9.96 -2.35
N LEU A 56 -0.28 9.18 -2.23
CA LEU A 56 0.17 8.50 -1.00
C LEU A 56 0.92 9.41 -0.03
#